data_AF-A0A2E9LTT9-F1
#
_entry.id   AF-A0A2E9LTT9-F1
#
_cell.length_a   1.000
_cell.length_b   1.000
_cell.length_c   1.000
_cell.angle_alpha   90.00
_cell.angle_beta   90.00
_cell.angle_gamma   90.00
#
_symmetry.space_group_name_H-M   'P 1'
#
loop_
_entity.id
_entity.type
_entity.pdbx_description
1 polymer ?
#
loop_
_entity_poly.entity_id
_entity_poly.type
_entity_poly.pdbx_seq_one_letter_code
_entity_poly.pdbx_strand_id
1 'polypeptide(L)'
;MHLPLELDRPLVFFDLETTGLDVKNDSIVELALIKVTPQGDVIERVRRFNPGVPIPTEVTAIHGITDQDVADEPTFCLRAKSLAALIEDADLAGFNIRGFDLHILVAEFKRCGINLEVRNRRLIDMQNIFHREEPRDLSAAAQFYLGRTHEEAHQALGDIRTTAAVLSAQLERYPHIPQDVDGLHNYCDEVRPFRTGVDLWFSGLPEERVFIKGKNKGRKLSDIAKQSPGYLQWMLTLKDLDEEVIQVVEQTLNASTEEARQE
;
A
#
# COMPACT_ATOMS: atom_id res chain seq x y z
N MET A 1 -27.62 -12.62 -8.38
CA MET A 1 -26.45 -12.02 -9.05
C MET A 1 -26.45 -12.48 -10.51
N HIS A 2 -26.28 -11.59 -11.49
CA HIS A 2 -26.13 -11.97 -12.90
C HIS A 2 -24.78 -11.45 -13.40
N LEU A 3 -23.93 -12.36 -13.88
CA LEU A 3 -22.64 -12.02 -14.46
C LEU A 3 -22.81 -11.98 -15.99
N PRO A 4 -22.44 -10.87 -16.68
CA PRO A 4 -22.50 -10.79 -18.13
C PRO A 4 -21.29 -11.50 -18.77
N LEU A 5 -21.02 -12.74 -18.35
CA LEU A 5 -19.96 -13.60 -18.88
C LEU A 5 -20.37 -15.07 -18.76
N GLU A 6 -20.03 -15.87 -19.78
CA GLU A 6 -20.27 -17.31 -19.74
C GLU A 6 -19.19 -18.01 -18.91
N LEU A 7 -19.62 -18.86 -17.98
CA LEU A 7 -18.75 -19.65 -17.11
C LEU A 7 -18.69 -21.10 -17.61
N ASP A 8 -17.49 -21.62 -17.86
CA ASP A 8 -17.23 -23.04 -18.15
C ASP A 8 -16.91 -23.86 -16.87
N ARG A 9 -16.63 -23.18 -15.75
CA ARG A 9 -16.49 -23.74 -14.39
C ARG A 9 -16.95 -22.70 -13.36
N PRO A 10 -17.24 -23.08 -12.11
CA PRO A 10 -17.66 -22.12 -11.10
C PRO A 10 -16.65 -21.00 -10.86
N LEU A 11 -17.14 -19.83 -10.45
CA LEU A 11 -16.31 -18.69 -10.05
C LEU A 11 -16.61 -18.35 -8.60
N VAL A 12 -15.57 -18.31 -7.76
CA VAL A 12 -15.66 -17.94 -6.35
C VAL A 12 -15.07 -16.54 -6.16
N PHE A 13 -15.94 -15.60 -5.81
CA PHE A 13 -15.54 -14.30 -5.25
C PHE A 13 -15.27 -14.48 -3.77
N PHE A 14 -14.18 -13.92 -3.25
CA PHE A 14 -13.93 -13.95 -1.82
C PHE A 14 -13.14 -12.73 -1.34
N ASP A 15 -13.25 -12.47 -0.04
CA ASP A 15 -12.60 -11.38 0.70
C ASP A 15 -12.31 -11.86 2.13
N LEU A 16 -11.24 -11.35 2.73
CA LEU A 16 -10.75 -11.76 4.05
C LEU A 16 -10.62 -10.59 5.02
N GLU A 17 -11.08 -10.82 6.25
CA GLU A 17 -10.63 -10.05 7.41
C GLU A 17 -9.59 -10.85 8.17
N THR A 18 -8.51 -10.20 8.60
CA THR A 18 -7.30 -10.86 9.10
C THR A 18 -6.77 -10.17 10.35
N THR A 19 -5.86 -10.81 11.08
CA THR A 19 -5.20 -10.21 12.24
C THR A 19 -4.15 -9.15 11.87
N GLY A 20 -3.86 -8.95 10.58
CA GLY A 20 -2.84 -8.02 10.08
C GLY A 20 -2.46 -8.28 8.62
N LEU A 21 -1.42 -7.59 8.14
CA LEU A 21 -1.03 -7.61 6.72
C LEU A 21 0.14 -8.58 6.39
N ASP A 22 0.71 -9.26 7.39
CA ASP A 22 1.80 -10.20 7.17
C ASP A 22 1.27 -11.55 6.68
N VAL A 23 1.37 -11.77 5.36
CA VAL A 23 0.96 -13.00 4.68
C VAL A 23 1.51 -14.31 5.26
N LYS A 24 2.58 -14.27 6.06
CA LYS A 24 3.18 -15.45 6.68
C LYS A 24 2.72 -15.67 8.11
N ASN A 25 2.48 -14.59 8.85
CA ASN A 25 2.31 -14.63 10.29
C ASN A 25 0.85 -14.41 10.70
N ASP A 26 0.12 -13.54 10.00
CA ASP A 26 -1.27 -13.21 10.29
C ASP A 26 -2.26 -14.30 9.87
N SER A 27 -3.39 -14.34 10.56
CA SER A 27 -4.42 -15.38 10.45
C SER A 27 -5.75 -14.79 10.00
N ILE A 28 -6.60 -15.61 9.37
CA ILE A 28 -7.96 -15.21 8.95
C ILE A 28 -8.87 -15.14 10.18
N VAL A 29 -9.61 -14.04 10.29
CA VAL A 29 -10.67 -13.79 11.28
C VAL A 29 -12.04 -14.00 10.64
N GLU A 30 -12.25 -13.53 9.40
CA GLU A 30 -13.47 -13.75 8.63
C GLU A 30 -13.16 -14.07 7.16
N LEU A 31 -13.93 -14.97 6.56
CA LEU A 31 -13.95 -15.26 5.13
C LEU A 31 -15.37 -15.06 4.62
N ALA A 32 -15.56 -14.11 3.73
CA ALA A 32 -16.76 -13.95 2.94
C ALA A 32 -16.53 -14.54 1.54
N LEU A 33 -17.50 -15.28 1.00
CA LEU A 33 -17.43 -15.77 -0.37
C LEU A 33 -18.80 -15.85 -1.05
N ILE A 34 -18.76 -15.72 -2.37
CA ILE A 34 -19.87 -15.96 -3.29
C ILE A 34 -19.38 -16.92 -4.37
N LYS A 35 -19.97 -18.11 -4.46
CA LYS A 35 -19.74 -19.06 -5.57
C LYS A 35 -20.86 -18.94 -6.58
N VAL A 36 -20.51 -18.74 -7.85
CA VAL A 36 -21.44 -18.72 -8.99
C VAL A 36 -21.14 -19.91 -9.89
N THR A 37 -22.14 -20.75 -10.19
CA THR A 37 -21.98 -21.91 -11.10
C THR A 37 -22.16 -21.51 -12.57
N PRO A 38 -21.73 -22.35 -13.53
CA PRO A 38 -22.06 -22.17 -14.95
C PRO A 38 -23.56 -22.01 -15.26
N GLN A 39 -24.41 -22.63 -14.46
CA GLN A 39 -25.87 -22.57 -14.59
C GLN A 39 -26.47 -21.28 -13.98
N GLY A 40 -25.65 -20.48 -13.29
CA GLY A 40 -26.08 -19.26 -12.62
C GLY A 40 -26.53 -19.44 -11.18
N ASP A 41 -26.34 -20.63 -10.59
CA ASP A 41 -26.64 -20.85 -9.16
C ASP A 41 -25.64 -20.07 -8.30
N VAL A 42 -26.15 -19.47 -7.23
CA VAL A 42 -25.36 -18.63 -6.32
C VAL A 42 -25.35 -19.23 -4.92
N ILE A 43 -24.16 -19.36 -4.34
CA ILE A 43 -23.96 -19.76 -2.95
C ILE A 43 -23.20 -18.64 -2.23
N GLU A 44 -23.82 -18.05 -1.22
CA GLU A 44 -23.21 -17.02 -0.38
C GLU A 44 -22.89 -17.59 1.00
N ARG A 45 -21.68 -17.32 1.50
CA ARG A 45 -21.23 -17.76 2.82
C ARG A 45 -20.34 -16.71 3.47
N VAL A 46 -20.59 -16.47 4.74
CA VAL A 46 -19.66 -15.78 5.65
C VAL A 46 -19.29 -16.74 6.77
N ARG A 47 -18.00 -16.78 7.12
CA ARG A 47 -17.47 -17.64 8.18
C ARG A 47 -16.47 -16.86 9.00
N ARG A 48 -16.68 -16.82 10.31
CA ARG A 48 -15.70 -16.33 11.27
C ARG A 48 -14.88 -17.49 11.83
N PHE A 49 -13.69 -17.14 12.29
CA PHE A 49 -12.74 -18.08 12.87
C PHE A 49 -12.10 -17.48 14.10
N ASN A 50 -11.89 -18.31 15.12
CA ASN A 50 -10.99 -17.95 16.20
C ASN A 50 -9.54 -18.07 15.69
N PRO A 51 -8.77 -16.97 15.60
CA PRO A 51 -7.40 -16.98 15.09
C PRO A 51 -6.39 -17.57 16.09
N GLY A 52 -6.79 -17.82 17.34
CA GLY A 52 -5.92 -18.34 18.40
C GLY A 52 -4.89 -17.34 18.93
N VAL A 53 -4.93 -16.09 18.46
CA VAL A 53 -4.09 -14.97 18.88
C VAL A 53 -4.97 -13.72 19.07
N PRO A 54 -4.58 -12.76 19.93
CA PRO A 54 -5.32 -11.51 20.05
C PRO A 54 -5.35 -10.72 18.74
N ILE A 55 -6.51 -10.18 18.37
CA ILE A 55 -6.66 -9.28 17.23
C ILE A 55 -6.15 -7.88 17.64
N PRO A 56 -5.18 -7.28 16.92
CA PRO A 56 -4.69 -5.95 17.24
C PRO A 56 -5.80 -4.90 17.24
N THR A 57 -5.70 -3.91 18.13
CA THR A 57 -6.70 -2.85 18.28
C THR A 57 -6.86 -2.00 17.02
N GLU A 58 -5.78 -1.75 16.31
CA GLU A 58 -5.73 -1.01 15.05
C GLU A 58 -6.43 -1.78 13.93
N VAL A 59 -6.35 -3.11 13.92
CA VAL A 59 -7.02 -3.98 12.94
C VAL A 59 -8.51 -4.11 13.28
N THR A 60 -8.83 -4.25 14.57
CA THR A 60 -10.20 -4.17 15.08
C THR A 60 -10.86 -2.84 14.71
N ALA A 61 -10.13 -1.72 14.74
CA ALA A 61 -10.64 -0.41 14.35
C ALA A 61 -10.95 -0.31 12.83
N ILE A 62 -10.37 -1.18 12.00
CA ILE A 62 -10.59 -1.22 10.55
C ILE A 62 -11.85 -2.03 10.24
N HIS A 63 -11.89 -3.31 10.62
CA HIS A 63 -12.98 -4.22 10.23
C HIS A 63 -14.06 -4.42 11.31
N GLY A 64 -13.83 -3.94 12.53
CA GLY A 64 -14.83 -3.96 13.61
C GLY A 64 -15.07 -5.32 14.27
N ILE A 65 -14.18 -6.31 14.08
CA ILE A 65 -14.30 -7.64 14.66
C ILE A 65 -13.37 -7.72 15.86
N THR A 66 -13.94 -8.00 17.03
CA THR A 66 -13.20 -8.10 18.29
C THR A 66 -12.84 -9.54 18.62
N ASP A 67 -11.89 -9.75 19.53
CA ASP A 67 -11.60 -11.08 20.09
C ASP A 67 -12.85 -11.78 20.63
N GLN A 68 -13.78 -11.00 21.18
CA GLN A 68 -15.00 -11.50 21.79
C GLN A 68 -16.03 -11.98 20.75
N ASP A 69 -16.02 -11.40 19.54
CA ASP A 69 -16.90 -11.81 18.43
C ASP A 69 -16.52 -13.19 17.86
N VAL A 70 -15.27 -13.62 18.05
CA VAL A 70 -14.74 -14.87 17.48
C VAL A 70 -14.28 -15.87 18.52
N ALA A 71 -14.43 -15.58 19.82
CA ALA A 71 -13.95 -16.43 20.89
C ALA A 71 -14.49 -17.88 20.80
N ASP A 72 -15.78 -18.01 20.48
CA ASP A 72 -16.47 -19.31 20.38
C ASP A 72 -16.48 -19.89 18.95
N GLU A 73 -15.87 -19.20 17.98
CA GLU A 73 -15.82 -19.68 16.61
C GLU A 73 -14.77 -20.79 16.43
N PRO A 74 -15.00 -21.79 15.55
CA PRO A 74 -13.99 -22.78 15.22
C PRO A 74 -12.75 -22.12 14.59
N THR A 75 -11.57 -22.69 14.84
CA THR A 75 -10.36 -22.30 14.10
C THR A 75 -10.48 -22.61 12.61
N PHE A 76 -9.69 -21.95 11.78
CA PHE A 76 -9.67 -22.19 10.33
C PHE A 76 -9.49 -23.68 10.00
N CYS A 77 -8.56 -24.37 10.66
CA CYS A 77 -8.30 -25.80 10.42
C CYS A 77 -9.49 -26.73 10.67
N LEU A 78 -10.41 -26.38 11.58
CA LEU A 78 -11.62 -27.18 11.80
C LEU A 78 -12.59 -27.11 10.62
N ARG A 79 -12.57 -26.01 9.84
CA ARG A 79 -13.44 -25.81 8.67
C ARG A 79 -12.68 -25.97 7.34
N ALA A 80 -11.35 -26.06 7.35
CA ALA A 80 -10.53 -26.03 6.15
C ALA A 80 -10.92 -27.13 5.12
N LYS A 81 -11.16 -28.36 5.54
CA LYS A 81 -11.55 -29.43 4.59
C LYS A 81 -12.84 -29.13 3.83
N SER A 82 -13.86 -28.61 4.51
CA SER A 82 -15.14 -28.28 3.87
C SER A 82 -15.05 -27.03 3.00
N LEU A 83 -14.23 -26.05 3.40
CA LEU A 83 -13.93 -24.88 2.58
C LEU A 83 -13.16 -25.26 1.31
N ALA A 84 -12.16 -26.12 1.41
CA ALA A 84 -11.39 -26.62 0.26
C ALA A 84 -12.31 -27.33 -0.75
N ALA A 85 -13.20 -28.21 -0.28
CA ALA A 85 -14.18 -28.88 -1.13
C ALA A 85 -15.17 -27.90 -1.78
N LEU A 86 -15.58 -26.85 -1.06
CA LEU A 86 -16.51 -25.84 -1.60
C LEU A 86 -15.91 -25.08 -2.78
N ILE A 87 -14.60 -24.83 -2.76
CA ILE A 87 -13.91 -24.05 -3.78
C ILE A 87 -13.12 -24.92 -4.77
N GLU A 88 -13.04 -26.24 -4.60
CA GLU A 88 -12.12 -27.14 -5.33
C GLU A 88 -12.18 -27.00 -6.86
N ASP A 89 -13.38 -26.90 -7.42
CA ASP A 89 -13.67 -26.86 -8.86
C ASP A 89 -13.73 -25.44 -9.45
N ALA A 90 -13.53 -24.43 -8.63
CA ALA A 90 -13.77 -23.04 -9.00
C ALA A 90 -12.51 -22.30 -9.48
N ASP A 91 -12.71 -21.28 -10.30
CA ASP A 91 -11.76 -20.18 -10.39
C ASP A 91 -11.98 -19.18 -9.27
N LEU A 92 -11.01 -18.29 -9.06
CA LEU A 92 -11.04 -17.36 -7.94
C LEU A 92 -11.09 -15.92 -8.45
N ALA A 93 -11.88 -15.10 -7.76
CA ALA A 93 -12.05 -13.69 -8.03
C ALA A 93 -12.09 -12.86 -6.75
N GLY A 94 -11.71 -11.59 -6.85
CA GLY A 94 -11.84 -10.60 -5.80
C GLY A 94 -11.07 -9.32 -6.14
N PHE A 95 -11.01 -8.38 -5.21
CA PHE A 95 -10.32 -7.10 -5.42
C PHE A 95 -8.97 -7.16 -4.72
N ASN A 96 -7.85 -7.07 -5.45
CA ASN A 96 -6.49 -7.23 -4.90
C ASN A 96 -6.15 -8.65 -4.40
N ILE A 97 -6.90 -9.67 -4.80
CA ILE A 97 -6.68 -11.05 -4.35
C ILE A 97 -5.28 -11.56 -4.67
N ARG A 98 -4.67 -11.08 -5.77
CA ARG A 98 -3.31 -11.46 -6.17
C ARG A 98 -2.24 -10.79 -5.30
N GLY A 99 -2.56 -9.64 -4.70
CA GLY A 99 -1.65 -8.90 -3.83
C GLY A 99 -1.74 -9.31 -2.37
N PHE A 100 -2.89 -9.85 -1.93
CA PHE A 100 -3.14 -10.10 -0.51
C PHE A 100 -3.91 -11.39 -0.21
N ASP A 101 -5.22 -11.42 -0.46
CA ASP A 101 -6.13 -12.42 0.11
C ASP A 101 -5.77 -13.86 -0.26
N LEU A 102 -5.38 -14.09 -1.51
CA LEU A 102 -5.01 -15.42 -1.97
C LEU A 102 -3.75 -15.94 -1.26
N HIS A 103 -2.81 -15.05 -0.92
CA HIS A 103 -1.60 -15.44 -0.20
C HIS A 103 -1.92 -15.88 1.23
N ILE A 104 -2.76 -15.11 1.94
CA ILE A 104 -3.25 -15.47 3.28
C ILE A 104 -4.03 -16.77 3.24
N LEU A 105 -4.98 -16.92 2.30
CA LEU A 105 -5.81 -18.12 2.18
C LEU A 105 -4.96 -19.38 1.94
N VAL A 106 -3.97 -19.31 1.04
CA VAL A 106 -3.04 -20.41 0.78
C VAL A 106 -2.19 -20.72 2.02
N ALA A 107 -1.70 -19.68 2.73
CA ALA A 107 -0.93 -19.86 3.96
C ALA A 107 -1.76 -20.57 5.05
N GLU A 108 -3.00 -20.16 5.27
CA GLU A 108 -3.91 -20.77 6.23
C GLU A 108 -4.22 -22.24 5.90
N PHE A 109 -4.56 -22.55 4.64
CA PHE A 109 -4.72 -23.95 4.22
C PHE A 109 -3.46 -24.77 4.47
N LYS A 110 -2.29 -24.21 4.19
CA LYS A 110 -1.00 -24.85 4.42
C LYS A 110 -0.73 -25.11 5.91
N ARG A 111 -1.09 -24.19 6.81
CA ARG A 111 -1.01 -24.40 8.28
C ARG A 111 -1.84 -25.61 8.71
N CYS A 112 -2.94 -25.87 8.01
CA CYS A 112 -3.83 -27.02 8.27
C CYS A 112 -3.46 -28.29 7.51
N GLY A 113 -2.30 -28.32 6.84
CA GLY A 113 -1.85 -29.48 6.07
C GLY A 113 -2.62 -29.73 4.77
N ILE A 114 -3.32 -28.72 4.25
CA ILE A 114 -4.06 -28.79 2.99
C ILE A 114 -3.31 -27.98 1.93
N ASN A 115 -2.99 -28.60 0.80
CA ASN A 115 -2.42 -27.87 -0.33
C ASN A 115 -3.56 -27.34 -1.22
N LEU A 116 -3.84 -26.04 -1.14
CA LEU A 116 -4.74 -25.38 -2.07
C LEU A 116 -4.02 -25.19 -3.41
N GLU A 117 -4.36 -25.98 -4.42
CA GLU A 117 -3.75 -25.87 -5.75
C GLU A 117 -4.28 -24.65 -6.51
N VAL A 118 -3.39 -23.70 -6.81
CA VAL A 118 -3.73 -22.44 -7.49
C VAL A 118 -3.32 -22.45 -8.96
N ARG A 119 -2.34 -23.25 -9.38
CA ARG A 119 -1.74 -23.12 -10.73
C ARG A 119 -2.71 -23.38 -11.87
N ASN A 120 -3.72 -24.22 -11.65
CA ASN A 120 -4.71 -24.59 -12.68
C ASN A 120 -5.98 -23.73 -12.64
N ARG A 121 -6.00 -22.69 -11.79
CA ARG A 121 -7.13 -21.79 -11.63
C ARG A 121 -6.89 -20.48 -12.36
N ARG A 122 -7.93 -19.96 -12.99
CA ARG A 122 -7.96 -18.58 -13.47
C ARG A 122 -8.18 -17.69 -12.26
N LEU A 123 -7.43 -16.59 -12.20
CA LEU A 123 -7.53 -15.61 -11.12
C LEU A 123 -7.96 -14.28 -11.72
N ILE A 124 -9.17 -13.84 -11.38
CA ILE A 124 -9.77 -12.59 -11.84
C ILE A 124 -9.61 -11.56 -10.73
N ASP A 125 -8.76 -10.55 -10.97
CA ASP A 125 -8.50 -9.51 -9.99
C ASP A 125 -9.09 -8.19 -10.48
N MET A 126 -10.13 -7.71 -9.79
CA MET A 126 -10.83 -6.48 -10.17
C MET A 126 -9.94 -5.25 -10.00
N GLN A 127 -8.97 -5.26 -9.09
CA GLN A 127 -8.02 -4.15 -8.95
C GLN A 127 -7.13 -4.05 -10.20
N ASN A 128 -6.67 -5.19 -10.73
CA ASN A 128 -5.88 -5.19 -11.97
C ASN A 128 -6.68 -4.71 -13.18
N ILE A 129 -7.96 -5.10 -13.27
CA ILE A 129 -8.84 -4.60 -14.32
C ILE A 129 -9.02 -3.10 -14.17
N PHE A 130 -9.35 -2.61 -12.96
CA PHE A 130 -9.51 -1.19 -12.69
C PHE A 130 -8.26 -0.38 -13.04
N HIS A 131 -7.08 -0.78 -12.58
CA HIS A 131 -5.84 -0.05 -12.89
C HIS A 131 -5.46 -0.09 -14.38
N ARG A 132 -5.91 -1.09 -15.14
CA ARG A 132 -5.64 -1.19 -16.58
C ARG A 132 -6.59 -0.33 -17.40
N GLU A 133 -7.87 -0.33 -17.05
CA GLU A 133 -8.90 0.38 -17.82
C GLU A 133 -9.04 1.86 -17.37
N GLU A 134 -8.64 2.19 -16.13
CA GLU A 134 -8.71 3.54 -15.55
C GLU A 134 -7.31 4.06 -15.16
N PRO A 135 -6.43 4.38 -16.14
CA PRO A 135 -5.07 4.84 -15.87
C PRO A 135 -5.07 6.20 -15.16
N ARG A 136 -4.05 6.43 -14.31
CA ARG A 136 -3.86 7.70 -13.57
C ARG A 136 -2.78 8.55 -14.22
N ASP A 137 -2.94 8.87 -15.50
CA ASP A 137 -2.02 9.72 -16.27
C ASP A 137 -2.69 11.01 -16.76
N LEU A 138 -1.90 11.90 -17.38
CA LEU A 138 -2.39 13.18 -17.87
C LEU A 138 -3.43 13.03 -18.99
N SER A 139 -3.36 11.97 -19.79
CA SER A 139 -4.33 11.71 -20.86
C SER A 139 -5.68 11.31 -20.29
N ALA A 140 -5.69 10.46 -19.25
CA ALA A 140 -6.89 10.12 -18.49
C ALA A 140 -7.47 11.36 -17.77
N ALA A 141 -6.61 12.20 -17.18
CA ALA A 141 -7.04 13.45 -16.58
C ALA A 141 -7.66 14.41 -17.61
N ALA A 142 -7.07 14.52 -18.81
CA ALA A 142 -7.63 15.32 -19.90
C ALA A 142 -9.01 14.79 -20.33
N GLN A 143 -9.16 13.48 -20.48
CA GLN A 143 -10.45 12.88 -20.82
C GLN A 143 -11.49 13.11 -19.72
N PHE A 144 -11.13 12.92 -18.45
CA PHE A 144 -12.05 13.05 -17.31
C PHE A 144 -12.46 14.50 -17.02
N TYR A 145 -11.52 15.43 -17.00
CA TYR A 145 -11.77 16.82 -16.63
C TYR A 145 -12.15 17.70 -17.81
N LEU A 146 -11.60 17.44 -19.00
CA LEU A 146 -11.78 18.29 -20.19
C LEU A 146 -12.68 17.66 -21.26
N GLY A 147 -13.03 16.38 -21.14
CA GLY A 147 -13.87 15.68 -22.10
C GLY A 147 -13.24 15.48 -23.48
N ARG A 148 -11.90 15.54 -23.58
CA ARG A 148 -11.16 15.44 -24.84
C ARG A 148 -9.89 14.61 -24.73
N THR A 149 -9.44 14.09 -25.88
CA THR A 149 -8.15 13.42 -26.02
C THR A 149 -6.98 14.39 -25.89
N HIS A 150 -5.86 13.90 -25.36
CA HIS A 150 -4.61 14.67 -25.24
C HIS A 150 -3.80 14.60 -26.55
N GLU A 151 -4.13 15.48 -27.50
CA GLU A 151 -3.58 15.42 -28.87
C GLU A 151 -2.07 15.69 -28.98
N GLU A 152 -1.53 16.62 -28.16
CA GLU A 152 -0.10 16.97 -28.13
C GLU A 152 0.68 16.16 -27.07
N ALA A 153 0.19 14.98 -26.68
CA ALA A 153 0.82 14.16 -25.66
C ALA A 153 2.30 13.88 -25.95
N HIS A 154 3.13 13.92 -24.90
CA HIS A 154 4.58 13.72 -24.96
C HIS A 154 5.36 14.86 -25.65
N GLN A 155 4.69 15.97 -25.95
CA GLN A 155 5.35 17.23 -26.22
C GLN A 155 5.32 18.07 -24.94
N ALA A 156 6.48 18.49 -24.45
CA ALA A 156 6.58 19.17 -23.16
C ALA A 156 5.62 20.38 -23.03
N LEU A 157 5.49 21.20 -24.07
CA LEU A 157 4.56 22.33 -24.05
C LEU A 157 3.08 21.89 -24.14
N GLY A 158 2.79 20.83 -24.90
CA GLY A 158 1.45 20.23 -24.98
C GLY A 158 1.01 19.68 -23.62
N ASP A 159 1.89 18.92 -22.96
CA ASP A 159 1.66 18.37 -21.63
C ASP A 159 1.39 19.48 -20.61
N ILE A 160 2.16 20.58 -20.63
CA ILE A 160 1.97 21.72 -19.72
C ILE A 160 0.66 22.46 -19.99
N ARG A 161 0.29 22.68 -21.25
CA ARG A 161 -1.00 23.30 -21.61
C ARG A 161 -2.18 22.46 -21.10
N THR A 162 -2.10 21.14 -21.28
CA THR A 162 -3.12 20.21 -20.80
C THR A 162 -3.19 20.20 -19.28
N THR A 163 -2.03 20.17 -18.61
CA THR A 163 -1.94 20.25 -17.14
C THR A 163 -2.57 21.52 -16.59
N ALA A 164 -2.28 22.68 -17.18
CA ALA A 164 -2.89 23.94 -16.78
C ALA A 164 -4.42 23.94 -16.96
N ALA A 165 -4.90 23.41 -18.10
CA ALA A 165 -6.34 23.28 -18.34
C ALA A 165 -7.01 22.32 -17.34
N VAL A 166 -6.34 21.21 -16.98
CA VAL A 166 -6.82 20.28 -15.95
C VAL A 166 -6.95 20.99 -14.60
N LEU A 167 -5.96 21.79 -14.18
CA LEU A 167 -6.05 22.56 -12.93
C LEU A 167 -7.27 23.50 -12.95
N SER A 168 -7.50 24.23 -14.05
CA SER A 168 -8.68 25.09 -14.17
C SER A 168 -9.98 24.31 -13.99
N ALA A 169 -10.12 23.16 -14.66
CA ALA A 169 -11.30 22.32 -14.53
C ALA A 169 -11.45 21.70 -13.12
N GLN A 170 -10.35 21.39 -12.44
CA GLN A 170 -10.38 20.93 -11.04
C GLN A 170 -10.89 22.01 -10.09
N LEU A 171 -10.41 23.25 -10.23
CA LEU A 171 -10.86 24.39 -9.42
C LEU A 171 -12.35 24.70 -9.63
N GLU A 172 -12.84 24.58 -10.87
CA GLU A 172 -14.27 24.73 -11.18
C GLU A 172 -15.12 23.60 -10.60
N ARG A 173 -14.63 22.36 -10.70
CA ARG A 173 -15.36 21.16 -10.25
C ARG A 173 -15.40 21.03 -8.73
N TYR A 174 -14.35 21.46 -8.04
CA TYR A 174 -14.16 21.27 -6.60
C TYR A 174 -14.07 22.62 -5.86
N PRO A 175 -15.19 23.31 -5.61
CA PRO A 175 -15.16 24.64 -4.98
C PRO A 175 -14.66 24.65 -3.53
N HIS A 176 -14.42 23.48 -2.93
CA HIS A 176 -13.90 23.33 -1.57
C HIS A 176 -12.37 23.28 -1.50
N ILE A 177 -11.66 23.06 -2.63
CA ILE A 177 -10.19 23.11 -2.62
C ILE A 177 -9.72 24.57 -2.62
N PRO A 178 -8.53 24.88 -2.09
CA PRO A 178 -8.02 26.24 -2.07
C PRO A 178 -7.91 26.86 -3.48
N GLN A 179 -8.10 28.18 -3.57
CA GLN A 179 -8.05 28.93 -4.84
C GLN A 179 -6.85 29.87 -4.95
N ASP A 180 -5.94 29.80 -3.99
CA ASP A 180 -4.67 30.50 -3.96
C ASP A 180 -3.51 29.50 -4.01
N VAL A 181 -2.33 29.99 -4.41
CA VAL A 181 -1.15 29.14 -4.65
C VAL A 181 -0.65 28.48 -3.37
N ASP A 182 -0.66 29.18 -2.23
CA ASP A 182 -0.18 28.65 -0.96
C ASP A 182 -1.11 27.53 -0.46
N GLY A 183 -2.42 27.75 -0.55
CA GLY A 183 -3.41 26.75 -0.22
C GLY A 183 -3.32 25.51 -1.10
N LEU A 184 -3.17 25.68 -2.42
CA LEU A 184 -3.00 24.56 -3.35
C LEU A 184 -1.69 23.80 -3.11
N HIS A 185 -0.60 24.50 -2.79
CA HIS A 185 0.66 23.88 -2.40
C HIS A 185 0.49 22.99 -1.16
N ASN A 186 -0.11 23.52 -0.09
CA ASN A 186 -0.36 22.75 1.13
C ASN A 186 -1.29 21.55 0.88
N TYR A 187 -2.33 21.74 0.06
CA TYR A 187 -3.26 20.67 -0.33
C TYR A 187 -2.54 19.52 -1.06
N CYS A 188 -1.58 19.84 -1.94
CA CYS A 188 -0.73 18.83 -2.59
C CYS A 188 0.23 18.16 -1.60
N ASP A 189 0.82 18.93 -0.69
CA ASP A 189 1.78 18.42 0.30
C ASP A 189 1.14 17.47 1.33
N GLU A 190 -0.15 17.62 1.63
CA GLU A 190 -0.89 16.65 2.45
C GLU A 190 -0.97 15.26 1.80
N VAL A 191 -1.07 15.21 0.47
CA VAL A 191 -1.15 13.95 -0.29
C VAL A 191 0.23 13.36 -0.50
N ARG A 192 1.17 14.17 -1.00
CA ARG A 192 2.55 13.74 -1.27
C ARG A 192 3.49 14.95 -1.24
N PRO A 193 4.15 15.21 -0.10
CA PRO A 193 5.04 16.36 0.01
C PRO A 193 6.28 16.15 -0.85
N PHE A 194 6.78 17.23 -1.44
CA PHE A 194 8.11 17.20 -2.05
C PHE A 194 9.17 16.97 -0.96
N ARG A 195 10.16 16.12 -1.25
CA ARG A 195 11.25 15.81 -0.33
C ARG A 195 12.58 15.89 -1.07
N THR A 196 13.48 16.74 -0.58
CA THR A 196 14.87 16.81 -1.04
C THR A 196 15.65 15.57 -0.66
N GLY A 197 16.86 15.40 -1.19
CA GLY A 197 17.78 14.35 -0.76
C GLY A 197 18.03 14.38 0.75
N VAL A 198 18.15 15.59 1.32
CA VAL A 198 18.29 15.82 2.78
C VAL A 198 17.07 15.33 3.54
N ASP A 199 15.85 15.64 3.09
CA ASP A 199 14.58 15.23 3.74
C ASP A 199 14.37 13.70 3.71
N LEU A 200 15.06 12.98 2.83
CA LEU A 200 15.07 11.52 2.78
C LEU A 200 16.03 10.89 3.80
N TRP A 201 16.88 11.67 4.45
CA TRP A 201 17.85 11.22 5.45
C TRP A 201 17.61 11.83 6.83
N PHE A 202 17.17 13.09 6.87
CA PHE A 202 17.05 13.88 8.06
C PHE A 202 15.68 14.56 8.18
N SER A 203 15.27 14.83 9.41
CA SER A 203 14.14 15.71 9.74
C SER A 203 14.60 16.81 10.68
N GLY A 204 13.81 17.87 10.81
CA GLY A 204 14.09 18.98 11.72
C GLY A 204 14.88 20.10 11.04
N LEU A 205 15.07 21.19 11.79
CA LEU A 205 15.84 22.34 11.34
C LEU A 205 17.33 21.98 11.14
N PRO A 206 18.11 22.74 10.35
CA PRO A 206 19.50 22.43 10.05
C PRO A 206 20.37 22.07 11.27
N GLU A 207 20.21 22.80 12.38
CA GLU A 207 20.97 22.59 13.64
C GLU A 207 20.49 21.38 14.47
N GLU A 208 19.27 20.92 14.20
CA GLU A 208 18.55 19.91 14.98
C GLU A 208 18.25 18.68 14.12
N ARG A 209 19.03 18.45 13.05
CA ARG A 209 18.80 17.36 12.11
C ARG A 209 18.83 16.01 12.82
N VAL A 210 17.75 15.26 12.68
CA VAL A 210 17.59 13.90 13.23
C VAL A 210 17.50 12.90 12.08
N PHE A 211 18.24 11.80 12.17
CA PHE A 211 18.13 10.72 11.19
C PHE A 211 16.72 10.13 11.16
N ILE A 212 16.10 10.04 9.99
CA ILE A 212 14.76 9.41 9.84
C ILE A 212 14.83 7.93 9.45
N LYS A 213 16.01 7.44 9.07
CA LYS A 213 16.23 6.07 8.61
C LYS A 213 17.58 5.50 9.04
N GLY A 214 17.73 4.19 8.82
CA GLY A 214 18.96 3.45 9.12
C GLY A 214 19.17 3.23 10.62
N LYS A 215 20.36 2.71 10.98
CA LYS A 215 20.67 2.30 12.36
C LYS A 215 20.67 3.44 13.39
N ASN A 216 20.78 4.68 12.94
CA ASN A 216 20.78 5.87 13.80
C ASN A 216 19.43 6.60 13.78
N LYS A 217 18.36 6.00 13.26
CA LYS A 217 17.01 6.60 13.26
C LYS A 217 16.65 7.13 14.64
N GLY A 218 16.18 8.38 14.69
CA GLY A 218 15.81 9.09 15.92
C GLY A 218 16.98 9.79 16.65
N ARG A 219 18.22 9.67 16.17
CA ARG A 219 19.40 10.32 16.76
C ARG A 219 19.78 11.59 16.00
N LYS A 220 20.26 12.61 16.71
CA LYS A 220 20.75 13.86 16.11
C LYS A 220 22.03 13.62 15.30
N LEU A 221 22.15 14.27 14.15
CA LEU A 221 23.34 14.21 13.30
C LEU A 221 24.59 14.72 14.04
N SER A 222 24.45 15.81 14.79
CA SER A 222 25.52 16.38 15.62
C SER A 222 26.02 15.41 16.70
N ASP A 223 25.12 14.69 17.37
CA ASP A 223 25.50 13.66 18.36
C ASP A 223 26.29 12.52 17.71
N ILE A 224 25.89 12.08 16.51
CA ILE A 224 26.62 11.04 15.76
C ILE A 224 28.00 11.54 15.33
N ALA A 225 28.12 12.81 14.91
CA ALA A 225 29.42 13.38 14.56
C ALA A 225 30.40 13.36 15.74
N LYS A 226 29.92 13.65 16.95
CA LYS A 226 30.73 13.63 18.18
C LYS A 226 31.06 12.20 18.64
N GLN A 227 30.05 11.34 18.72
CA GLN A 227 30.17 10.03 19.38
C GLN A 227 30.64 8.92 18.43
N SER A 228 30.44 9.06 17.12
CA SER A 228 30.68 8.01 16.13
C SER A 228 30.99 8.58 14.74
N PRO A 229 32.02 9.45 14.60
CA PRO A 229 32.34 10.12 13.33
C PRO A 229 32.62 9.14 12.18
N GLY A 230 33.16 7.96 12.48
CA GLY A 230 33.41 6.90 11.48
C GLY A 230 32.14 6.42 10.76
N TYR A 231 30.96 6.54 11.38
CA TYR A 231 29.71 6.26 10.67
C TYR A 231 29.41 7.29 9.59
N LEU A 232 29.62 8.57 9.88
CA LEU A 232 29.41 9.63 8.90
C LEU A 232 30.46 9.57 7.78
N GLN A 233 31.71 9.28 8.12
CA GLN A 233 32.77 9.02 7.12
C GLN A 233 32.41 7.84 6.21
N TRP A 234 31.90 6.75 6.77
CA TRP A 234 31.37 5.64 5.97
C TRP A 234 30.21 6.10 5.08
N MET A 235 29.29 6.91 5.60
CA MET A 235 28.16 7.42 4.83
C MET A 235 28.62 8.21 3.60
N LEU A 236 29.68 9.01 3.73
CA LEU A 236 30.30 9.75 2.62
C LEU A 236 30.96 8.85 1.56
N THR A 237 31.13 7.55 1.82
CA THR A 237 31.62 6.58 0.82
C THR A 237 30.51 5.94 -0.01
N LEU A 238 29.24 6.22 0.30
CA LEU A 238 28.10 5.68 -0.44
C LEU A 238 28.05 6.28 -1.85
N LYS A 239 28.01 5.43 -2.87
CA LYS A 239 28.12 5.82 -4.28
C LYS A 239 26.98 6.71 -4.79
N ASP A 240 25.79 6.55 -4.23
CA ASP A 240 24.56 7.21 -4.69
C ASP A 240 24.00 8.16 -3.61
N LEU A 241 24.88 8.74 -2.78
CA LEU A 241 24.46 9.75 -1.82
C LEU A 241 24.30 11.10 -2.51
N ASP A 242 23.16 11.74 -2.24
CA ASP A 242 22.83 13.07 -2.75
C ASP A 242 23.88 14.11 -2.30
N GLU A 243 24.23 15.04 -3.19
CA GLU A 243 25.28 16.03 -2.97
C GLU A 243 24.97 16.96 -1.79
N GLU A 244 23.70 17.34 -1.60
CA GLU A 244 23.30 18.15 -0.46
C GLU A 244 23.46 17.37 0.85
N VAL A 245 23.16 16.06 0.83
CA VAL A 245 23.36 15.19 2.01
C VAL A 245 24.84 15.10 2.36
N ILE A 246 25.73 14.98 1.37
CA ILE A 246 27.19 15.00 1.56
C ILE A 246 27.61 16.30 2.25
N GLN A 247 27.22 17.46 1.70
CA GLN A 247 27.59 18.77 2.24
C GLN A 247 27.14 18.93 3.69
N VAL A 248 25.90 18.53 4.01
CA VAL A 248 25.35 18.58 5.36
C VAL A 248 26.19 17.75 6.35
N VAL A 249 26.61 16.56 5.94
CA VAL A 249 27.36 15.64 6.79
C VAL A 249 28.79 16.12 6.98
N GLU A 250 29.44 16.61 5.93
CA GLU A 250 30.78 17.20 5.99
C GLU A 250 30.82 18.43 6.89
N GLN A 251 29.87 19.35 6.72
CA GLN A 251 29.75 20.55 7.58
C GLN A 251 29.60 20.15 9.05
N THR A 252 28.75 19.16 9.34
CA THR A 252 28.54 18.70 10.73
C THR A 252 29.78 18.02 11.31
N LEU A 253 30.49 17.21 10.51
CA LEU A 253 31.75 16.59 10.92
C LEU A 253 32.85 17.62 11.20
N ASN A 254 32.97 18.62 10.35
CA ASN A 254 33.97 19.69 10.49
C ASN A 254 33.69 20.53 11.74
N ALA A 255 32.44 20.97 11.94
CA ALA A 255 32.04 21.71 13.14
C ALA A 255 32.33 20.92 14.43
N SER A 256 31.99 19.63 14.45
CA SER A 256 32.30 18.76 15.60
C SER A 256 33.80 18.59 15.86
N THR A 257 34.64 18.66 14.82
CA THR A 257 36.10 18.54 14.96
C THR A 257 36.73 19.83 15.46
N GLU A 258 36.18 20.98 15.08
CA GLU A 258 36.63 22.30 15.56
C GLU A 258 36.29 22.51 17.04
N GLU A 259 35.08 22.14 17.48
CA GLU A 259 34.68 22.18 18.90
C GLU A 259 35.64 21.35 19.77
N ALA A 260 35.97 20.13 19.35
CA ALA A 260 36.87 19.24 20.09
C ALA A 260 38.34 19.73 20.15
N ARG A 261 38.73 20.73 19.34
CA ARG A 261 40.07 21.34 19.39
C ARG A 261 40.14 22.57 20.31
N GLN A 262 38.99 23.10 20.74
CA GLN A 262 38.87 24.28 21.60
C GLN A 262 38.65 23.90 23.08
N GLU A 263 38.34 22.64 23.38
CA GLU A 263 38.28 22.03 24.72
C GLU A 263 39.63 21.42 25.14
#